data_AF-A0A8T5DIA8-F1
#
_entry.id   AF-A0A8T5DIA8-F1
#
_cell.length_a   1.000
_cell.length_b   1.000
_cell.length_c   1.000
_cell.angle_alpha   90.00
_cell.angle_beta   90.00
_cell.angle_gamma   90.00
#
_symmetry.space_group_name_H-M   'P 1'
#
loop_
_entity.id
_entity.type
_entity.pdbx_description
1 polymer ?
#
loop_
_entity_poly.entity_id
_entity_poly.type
_entity_poly.pdbx_seq_one_letter_code
_entity_poly.pdbx_strand_id
1 'polypeptide(L)'
;MATPAIENIVNFDNDVQITFIGSFVAVEVMKNHPKVVKTVVLDKKYRVLYKIARNLGEFDYFFSFRSSLRTKFLKFLISAKNKYQFDKNKYQHRHQVEKYNDFINDSLDINFPPGKLLLSTISSQSSTQKT
;
A
#
# COMPACT_ATOMS: atom_id res chain seq x y z
N MET A 1 -3.65 -10.14 1.16
CA MET A 1 -4.01 -9.75 2.54
C MET A 1 -4.02 -8.25 2.77
N ALA A 2 -3.16 -7.44 2.11
CA ALA A 2 -3.15 -5.98 2.32
C ALA A 2 -4.25 -5.23 1.56
N THR A 3 -4.94 -5.87 0.61
CA THR A 3 -5.93 -5.21 -0.25
C THR A 3 -7.07 -4.53 0.50
N PRO A 4 -7.66 -5.08 1.58
CA PRO A 4 -8.71 -4.38 2.33
C PRO A 4 -8.22 -3.09 2.97
N ALA A 5 -7.00 -3.09 3.50
CA ALA A 5 -6.39 -1.91 4.08
C ALA A 5 -6.06 -0.85 3.02
N ILE A 6 -5.71 -1.27 1.80
CA ILE A 6 -5.49 -0.38 0.66
C ILE A 6 -6.80 0.26 0.22
N GLU A 7 -7.90 -0.48 0.14
CA GLU A 7 -9.22 0.09 -0.14
C GLU A 7 -9.62 1.14 0.91
N ASN A 8 -9.28 0.92 2.19
CA ASN A 8 -9.54 1.92 3.23
C ASN A 8 -8.69 3.19 3.08
N ILE A 9 -7.48 3.11 2.52
CA ILE A 9 -6.71 4.30 2.11
C ILE A 9 -7.41 5.02 0.95
N VAL A 10 -7.95 4.27 -0.03
CA VAL A 10 -8.68 4.86 -1.17
C VAL A 10 -9.99 5.51 -0.74
N ASN A 11 -10.69 4.93 0.23
CA ASN A 11 -11.93 5.49 0.76
C ASN A 11 -11.71 6.69 1.68
N PHE A 12 -10.50 6.89 2.17
CA PHE A 12 -10.14 8.07 2.97
C PHE A 12 -10.15 9.36 2.14
N ASP A 13 -9.73 9.27 0.86
CA ASP A 13 -9.70 10.42 -0.04
C ASP A 13 -10.02 9.99 -1.49
N ASN A 14 -11.04 10.64 -2.06
CA ASN A 14 -11.55 10.34 -3.39
C ASN A 14 -10.53 10.56 -4.52
N ASP A 15 -9.52 11.41 -4.34
CA ASP A 15 -8.52 11.73 -5.37
C ASP A 15 -7.12 11.12 -5.11
N VAL A 16 -7.10 9.96 -4.43
CA VAL A 16 -5.85 9.24 -4.15
C VAL A 16 -5.19 8.73 -5.43
N GLN A 17 -3.89 9.00 -5.57
CA GLN A 17 -3.01 8.39 -6.56
C GLN A 17 -1.99 7.49 -5.87
N ILE A 18 -1.91 6.23 -6.30
CA ILE A 18 -1.09 5.21 -5.64
C ILE A 18 0.12 4.85 -6.49
N THR A 19 1.29 4.89 -5.86
CA THR A 19 2.50 4.24 -6.35
C THR A 19 2.82 3.01 -5.52
N PHE A 20 2.77 1.82 -6.12
CA PHE A 20 3.14 0.58 -5.42
C PHE A 20 4.63 0.26 -5.57
N ILE A 21 5.28 -0.10 -4.46
CA ILE A 21 6.67 -0.57 -4.43
C ILE A 21 6.69 -1.98 -3.82
N GLY A 22 7.04 -2.99 -4.60
CA GLY A 22 6.88 -4.39 -4.18
C GLY A 22 7.74 -5.38 -4.96
N SER A 23 7.66 -6.66 -4.61
CA SER A 23 8.21 -7.71 -5.48
C SER A 23 7.45 -7.75 -6.80
N PHE A 24 8.06 -8.28 -7.86
CA PHE A 24 7.44 -8.38 -9.18
C PHE A 24 6.01 -8.95 -9.13
N VAL A 25 5.84 -10.10 -8.47
CA VAL A 25 4.51 -10.72 -8.30
C VAL A 25 3.53 -9.80 -7.59
N ALA A 26 3.96 -9.06 -6.56
CA ALA A 26 3.07 -8.17 -5.82
C ALA A 26 2.64 -6.95 -6.64
N VAL A 27 3.56 -6.32 -7.37
CA VAL A 27 3.17 -5.19 -8.23
C VAL A 27 2.34 -5.64 -9.43
N GLU A 28 2.62 -6.81 -10.00
CA GLU A 28 1.84 -7.36 -11.12
C GLU A 28 0.37 -7.62 -10.72
N VAL A 29 0.15 -8.08 -9.49
CA VAL A 29 -1.20 -8.29 -8.94
C VAL A 29 -1.91 -6.96 -8.64
N MET A 30 -1.17 -5.91 -8.26
CA MET A 30 -1.77 -4.63 -7.82
C MET A 30 -1.88 -3.59 -8.93
N LYS A 31 -1.16 -3.74 -10.05
CA LYS A 31 -1.02 -2.69 -11.08
C LYS A 31 -2.33 -2.26 -11.74
N ASN A 32 -3.34 -3.13 -11.74
CA ASN A 32 -4.63 -2.88 -12.40
C ASN A 32 -5.63 -2.15 -11.49
N HIS A 33 -5.27 -1.86 -10.25
CA HIS A 33 -6.16 -1.13 -9.35
C HIS A 33 -6.39 0.29 -9.90
N PRO A 34 -7.64 0.80 -9.97
CA PRO A 34 -7.98 2.01 -10.71
C PRO A 34 -7.26 3.28 -10.25
N LYS A 35 -6.85 3.33 -8.97
CA LYS A 35 -6.10 4.44 -8.38
C LYS A 35 -4.57 4.33 -8.54
N VAL A 36 -4.06 3.28 -9.19
CA VAL A 36 -2.61 3.08 -9.37
C VAL A 36 -2.12 3.86 -10.58
N VAL A 37 -1.16 4.74 -10.34
CA VAL A 37 -0.52 5.56 -11.39
C VAL A 37 0.88 5.04 -11.75
N LYS A 38 1.52 4.32 -10.83
CA LYS A 38 2.87 3.80 -11.02
C LYS A 38 3.12 2.54 -10.20
N THR A 39 3.91 1.63 -10.74
CA THR A 39 4.41 0.47 -10.00
C THR A 39 5.91 0.36 -10.12
N VAL A 40 6.56 -0.07 -9.04
CA VAL A 40 8.01 -0.18 -8.93
C VAL A 40 8.39 -1.55 -8.36
N VAL A 41 9.18 -2.30 -9.12
CA VAL A 41 9.73 -3.57 -8.67
C VAL A 41 10.93 -3.31 -7.75
N LEU A 42 10.91 -3.92 -6.57
CA LEU A 42 12.01 -3.87 -5.60
C LEU A 42 13.22 -4.66 -6.09
N ASP A 43 14.36 -3.98 -6.21
CA ASP A 43 15.65 -4.62 -6.44
C ASP A 43 16.34 -4.96 -5.10
N LYS A 44 17.00 -6.13 -5.04
CA LYS A 44 17.75 -6.60 -3.86
C LYS A 44 18.91 -5.66 -3.47
N LYS A 45 19.48 -4.92 -4.43
CA LYS A 45 20.63 -4.03 -4.24
C LYS A 45 20.19 -2.67 -3.67
N TYR A 46 20.74 -2.31 -2.51
CA TYR A 46 20.45 -1.03 -1.85
C TYR A 46 20.77 0.22 -2.70
N ARG A 47 21.83 0.17 -3.52
CA ARG A 47 22.17 1.26 -4.45
C ARG A 47 21.05 1.55 -5.47
N VAL A 48 20.36 0.50 -5.93
CA VAL A 48 19.24 0.63 -6.87
C VAL A 48 18.03 1.21 -6.14
N LEU A 49 17.74 0.76 -4.92
CA LEU A 49 16.68 1.33 -4.08
C LEU A 49 16.88 2.82 -3.80
N TYR A 50 18.13 3.25 -3.57
CA TYR A 50 18.46 4.66 -3.42
C TYR A 50 18.10 5.49 -4.67
N LYS A 51 18.55 5.04 -5.85
CA LYS A 51 18.25 5.72 -7.12
C LYS A 51 16.74 5.78 -7.38
N ILE A 52 16.04 4.67 -7.16
CA ILE A 52 14.58 4.59 -7.28
C ILE A 52 13.93 5.62 -6.35
N ALA A 53 14.27 5.63 -5.06
CA ALA A 53 13.66 6.52 -4.08
C ALA A 53 13.83 8.01 -4.45
N ARG A 54 15.01 8.39 -4.96
CA ARG A 54 15.28 9.77 -5.41
C ARG A 54 14.50 10.16 -6.67
N ASN A 55 14.12 9.20 -7.51
CA ASN A 55 13.41 9.44 -8.77
C ASN A 55 11.87 9.33 -8.65
N LEU A 56 11.34 9.04 -7.47
CA LEU A 56 9.90 8.86 -7.26
C LEU A 56 9.15 10.17 -7.00
N GLY A 57 9.86 11.26 -6.69
CA GLY A 57 9.26 12.54 -6.33
C GLY A 57 8.88 12.61 -4.85
N GLU A 58 7.92 13.47 -4.54
CA GLU A 58 7.39 13.69 -3.20
C GLU A 58 5.99 13.10 -3.05
N PHE A 59 5.67 12.64 -1.85
CA PHE A 59 4.36 12.08 -1.51
C PHE A 59 3.79 12.77 -0.28
N ASP A 60 2.46 12.78 -0.14
CA ASP A 60 1.84 13.18 1.12
C ASP A 60 1.95 12.07 2.16
N TYR A 61 1.80 10.82 1.73
CA TYR A 61 1.79 9.64 2.60
C TYR A 61 2.69 8.52 2.08
N PHE A 62 3.44 7.91 3.01
CA PHE A 62 4.14 6.66 2.80
C PHE A 62 3.65 5.62 3.80
N PHE A 63 3.23 4.45 3.31
CA PHE A 63 2.85 3.31 4.13
C PHE A 63 3.72 2.10 3.80
N SER A 64 4.28 1.46 4.83
CA SER A 64 4.95 0.17 4.69
C SER A 64 4.27 -0.90 5.52
N PHE A 65 3.64 -1.88 4.86
CA PHE A 65 3.06 -3.07 5.50
C PHE A 65 4.12 -4.09 6.01
N ARG A 66 5.42 -3.79 5.84
CA ARG A 66 6.53 -4.66 6.26
C ARG A 66 7.32 -4.01 7.40
N SER A 67 7.64 -4.81 8.41
CA SER A 67 8.35 -4.38 9.62
C SER A 67 9.88 -4.57 9.56
N SER A 68 10.49 -4.72 8.38
CA SER A 68 11.91 -5.09 8.25
C SER A 68 12.87 -3.89 8.28
N LEU A 69 14.15 -4.13 8.56
CA LEU A 69 15.19 -3.10 8.50
C LEU A 69 15.30 -2.47 7.09
N ARG A 70 15.13 -3.29 6.06
CA ARG A 70 15.15 -2.82 4.67
C ARG A 70 14.03 -1.83 4.37
N THR A 71 12.84 -2.02 4.95
CA THR A 71 11.76 -1.04 4.79
C THR A 71 11.96 0.20 5.65
N LYS A 72 12.64 0.10 6.81
CA LYS A 72 13.10 1.30 7.54
C LYS A 72 14.06 2.15 6.69
N PHE A 73 15.01 1.50 6.01
CA PHE A 73 15.91 2.18 5.08
C PHE A 73 15.15 2.84 3.92
N LEU A 74 14.23 2.13 3.28
CA LEU A 74 13.41 2.70 2.20
C LEU A 74 12.55 3.88 2.69
N LYS A 75 11.91 3.76 3.86
CA LYS A 75 11.11 4.82 4.49
C LYS A 75 11.93 6.10 4.70
N PHE A 76 13.19 5.95 5.11
CA PHE A 76 14.10 7.07 5.27
C PHE A 76 14.36 7.78 3.93
N LEU A 77 14.57 7.03 2.85
CA LEU A 77 14.91 7.57 1.53
C LEU A 77 13.74 8.20 0.77
N ILE A 78 12.53 7.67 0.90
CA ILE A 78 11.35 8.20 0.19
C ILE A 78 11.01 9.57 0.76
N SER A 79 10.82 10.59 -0.08
CA SER A 79 10.34 11.89 0.37
C SER A 79 8.84 11.83 0.58
N ALA A 80 8.37 12.00 1.82
CA ALA A 80 6.94 12.06 2.11
C ALA A 80 6.66 12.88 3.38
N LYS A 81 5.54 13.61 3.42
CA LYS A 81 5.12 14.41 4.58
C LYS A 81 4.83 13.52 5.80
N ASN A 82 4.04 12.48 5.59
CA ASN A 82 3.66 11.52 6.64
C ASN A 82 4.18 10.12 6.30
N LYS A 83 4.80 9.43 7.26
CA LYS A 83 5.49 8.15 7.03
C LYS A 83 5.17 7.11 8.11
N TYR A 84 4.47 6.06 7.71
CA TYR A 84 4.02 5.00 8.61
C TYR A 84 4.62 3.65 8.22
N GLN A 85 4.91 2.84 9.23
CA GLN A 85 5.43 1.50 9.04
C GLN A 85 4.78 0.55 10.03
N PHE A 86 4.30 -0.57 9.50
CA PHE A 86 3.69 -1.63 10.25
C PHE A 86 4.66 -2.20 11.28
N ASP A 87 4.19 -2.30 12.53
CA ASP A 87 4.87 -2.95 13.62
C ASP A 87 4.13 -4.22 14.04
N LYS A 88 4.73 -5.38 13.74
CA LYS A 88 4.17 -6.69 14.09
C LYS A 88 3.98 -6.89 15.60
N ASN A 89 4.76 -6.17 16.42
CA ASN A 89 4.70 -6.27 17.88
C ASN A 89 3.59 -5.40 18.46
N LYS A 90 3.12 -4.39 17.74
CA LYS A 90 1.96 -3.56 18.15
C LYS A 90 0.64 -4.28 17.89
N TYR A 91 0.52 -4.94 16.74
CA TYR A 91 -0.73 -5.60 16.30
C TYR A 91 -0.66 -7.12 16.55
N GLN A 92 -0.51 -7.54 17.81
CA GLN A 92 -0.47 -8.96 18.19
C GLN A 92 -1.88 -9.57 18.26
N HIS A 93 -1.99 -10.90 18.28
CA HIS A 93 -3.24 -11.66 18.52
C HIS A 93 -4.43 -11.37 17.58
N ARG A 94 -4.19 -10.86 16.37
CA ARG A 94 -5.23 -10.58 15.36
C ARG A 94 -4.95 -11.29 14.04
N HIS A 95 -5.96 -11.46 13.19
CA HIS A 95 -5.73 -12.00 11.85
C HIS A 95 -4.94 -10.99 11.00
N GLN A 96 -4.12 -11.45 10.06
CA GLN A 96 -3.20 -10.57 9.32
C GLN A 96 -3.93 -9.46 8.52
N VAL A 97 -5.16 -9.70 8.07
CA VAL A 97 -6.01 -8.67 7.43
C VAL A 97 -6.39 -7.58 8.44
N GLU A 98 -6.84 -7.96 9.63
CA GLU A 98 -7.21 -7.03 10.71
C GLU A 98 -6.00 -6.22 11.14
N LYS A 99 -4.83 -6.86 11.31
CA LYS A 99 -3.60 -6.14 11.65
C LYS A 99 -3.26 -5.02 10.68
N TYR A 100 -3.43 -5.26 9.38
CA TYR A 100 -3.16 -4.25 8.37
C TYR A 100 -4.23 -3.18 8.33
N ASN A 101 -5.48 -3.54 8.59
CA ASN A 101 -6.58 -2.59 8.73
C ASN A 101 -6.35 -1.65 9.91
N ASP A 102 -6.10 -2.20 11.10
CA ASP A 102 -5.84 -1.44 12.31
C ASP A 102 -4.62 -0.55 12.15
N PHE A 103 -3.58 -1.02 11.45
CA PHE A 103 -2.44 -0.20 11.10
C PHE A 103 -2.79 1.05 10.28
N ILE A 104 -3.68 0.92 9.29
CA ILE A 104 -4.12 2.07 8.49
C ILE A 104 -5.04 2.98 9.28
N ASN A 105 -5.98 2.42 10.03
CA ASN A 105 -6.86 3.15 10.95
C ASN A 105 -6.05 4.02 11.92
N ASP A 106 -5.08 3.43 12.62
CA ASP A 106 -4.19 4.13 13.54
C ASP A 106 -3.29 5.17 12.84
N SER A 107 -2.94 4.97 11.56
CA SER A 107 -2.05 5.87 10.83
C SER A 107 -2.78 7.11 10.30
N LEU A 108 -4.04 6.95 9.91
CA LEU A 108 -4.87 8.00 9.31
C LEU A 108 -5.89 8.60 10.30
N ASP A 109 -5.93 8.11 11.54
CA ASP A 109 -6.93 8.48 12.55
C ASP A 109 -8.38 8.26 12.06
N ILE A 110 -8.62 7.06 11.52
CA ILE A 110 -9.92 6.61 11.00
C ILE A 110 -10.34 5.28 11.62
N ASN A 111 -11.60 4.89 11.43
CA ASN A 111 -12.13 3.64 11.99
C ASN A 111 -12.98 2.87 10.96
N PHE A 112 -12.35 2.44 9.87
CA PHE A 112 -13.01 1.60 8.86
C PHE A 112 -12.84 0.12 9.17
N PRO A 113 -13.88 -0.72 8.96
CA PRO A 113 -13.72 -2.16 9.08
C PRO A 113 -12.90 -2.71 7.91
N PRO A 114 -12.22 -3.87 8.08
CA PRO A 114 -11.56 -4.53 6.96
C PRO A 114 -12.60 -5.02 5.95
N GLY A 115 -12.49 -4.56 4.70
CA GLY A 115 -13.28 -5.06 3.58
C GLY A 115 -12.90 -6.47 3.11
N LYS A 116 -13.53 -6.91 2.01
CA LYS A 116 -13.20 -8.19 1.35
C LYS A 116 -11.84 -8.13 0.69
N LEU A 117 -11.19 -9.28 0.55
CA LEU A 117 -9.98 -9.42 -0.27
C LEU A 117 -10.36 -9.25 -1.74
N LEU A 118 -10.15 -8.04 -2.27
CA LEU A 118 -10.39 -7.72 -3.67
C LEU A 118 -9.08 -7.69 -4.44
N LEU A 119 -9.12 -8.18 -5.68
CA LEU A 119 -8.09 -8.02 -6.68
C LEU A 119 -8.74 -7.44 -7.93
N SER A 120 -8.14 -6.40 -8.48
CA SER A 120 -8.50 -5.88 -9.80
C SER A 120 -7.95 -6.83 -10.87
N THR A 121 -8.71 -7.84 -11.23
CA THR A 121 -8.40 -8.68 -12.40
C THR A 121 -8.76 -7.93 -13.69
N ILE A 122 -8.01 -8.20 -14.77
CA ILE A 122 -8.19 -7.56 -16.09
C ILE A 122 -9.52 -7.97 -16.78
N SER A 123 -10.33 -8.83 -16.15
CA SER A 123 -11.74 -9.11 -16.51
C SER A 123 -12.45 -9.46 -15.20
N SER A 124 -13.63 -8.95 -14.84
CA SER A 124 -14.73 -8.42 -15.65
C SER A 124 -15.30 -7.18 -14.96
N GLN A 125 -15.37 -6.05 -15.67
CA GLN A 125 -16.48 -5.13 -15.45
C GLN A 125 -17.74 -5.88 -15.87
N SER A 126 -18.38 -6.62 -14.96
CA SER A 126 -19.81 -6.86 -15.11
C SER A 126 -20.47 -5.52 -14.79
N SER A 127 -20.70 -4.73 -15.84
CA SER A 127 -21.67 -3.65 -15.83
C SER A 127 -22.97 -4.22 -15.28
N THR A 128 -23.22 -4.01 -14.00
CA THR A 128 -24.55 -4.25 -13.42
C THR A 128 -25.36 -3.00 -13.73
N GLN A 129 -25.65 -2.79 -15.01
CA GLN A 129 -26.86 -2.08 -15.38
C GLN A 129 -27.98 -3.11 -15.32
N LYS A 130 -28.79 -3.04 -14.27
CA LYS A 130 -30.16 -3.54 -14.31
C LYS A 130 -31.07 -2.35 -14.03
N THR A 131 -31.65 -1.90 -15.15
CA THR A 131 -33.01 -1.35 -15.34
C THR A 131 -33.78 -0.94 -14.11
#